data_AF-A0A8T6YMC6-F1
#
_entry.id   AF-A0A8T6YMC6-F1
#
_cell.length_a   1.000
_cell.length_b   1.000
_cell.length_c   1.000
_cell.angle_alpha   90.00
_cell.angle_beta   90.00
_cell.angle_gamma   90.00
#
_symmetry.space_group_name_H-M   'P 1'
#
loop_
_entity.id
_entity.type
_entity.pdbx_description
1 polymer ?
#
loop_
_entity_poly.entity_id
_entity_poly.type
_entity_poly.pdbx_seq_one_letter_code
_entity_poly.pdbx_strand_id
1 'polypeptide(L)' 'MKIICIHCGRSFEGDKTKFCSQGCRDSHIVALEKRIREAVDTDSSHTNRLSNGRK' A
#
# COMPACT_ATOMS: atom_id res chain seq x y z
N MET A 1 -22.30 9.92 8.75
CA MET A 1 -21.33 10.94 8.26
C MET A 1 -20.97 10.59 6.82
N LYS A 2 -20.86 11.55 5.89
CA LYS A 2 -20.41 11.24 4.52
C LYS A 2 -18.89 11.26 4.49
N ILE A 3 -18.30 10.14 4.09
CA ILE A 3 -16.85 9.91 4.02
C ILE A 3 -16.46 9.52 2.60
N ILE A 4 -15.22 9.82 2.21
CA ILE A 4 -14.71 9.55 0.86
C ILE A 4 -13.86 8.27 0.90
N CYS A 5 -14.14 7.34 -0.02
CA CYS A 5 -13.34 6.13 -0.15
C CYS A 5 -11.95 6.46 -0.71
N ILE A 6 -10.90 6.01 -0.01
CA ILE A 6 -9.51 6.25 -0.43
C ILE A 6 -9.16 5.52 -1.74
N HIS A 7 -9.82 4.38 -2.01
CA HIS A 7 -9.53 3.60 -3.21
C HIS A 7 -10.22 4.17 -4.46
N CYS A 8 -11.53 4.46 -4.39
CA CYS A 8 -12.32 4.83 -5.57
C CYS A 8 -12.79 6.30 -5.59
N GLY A 9 -12.53 7.07 -4.53
CA GLY A 9 -12.89 8.49 -4.44
C GLY A 9 -14.39 8.76 -4.28
N ARG A 10 -15.24 7.73 -4.17
CA ARG A 10 -16.69 7.90 -4.00
C ARG A 10 -17.03 8.29 -2.58
N SER A 11 -18.00 9.19 -2.44
CA SER A 11 -18.63 9.48 -1.15
C SER A 11 -19.62 8.38 -0.78
N PHE A 12 -19.60 7.97 0.48
CA PHE A 12 -20.49 6.93 1.01
C PHE A 12 -20.82 7.23 2.47
N GLU A 13 -21.88 6.60 2.98
CA GLU A 13 -22.25 6.69 4.38
C GLU A 13 -21.49 5.64 5.20
N GLY A 14 -20.77 6.13 6.21
CA GLY A 14 -20.08 5.27 7.15
C GLY A 14 -19.63 6.07 8.36
N ASP A 15 -19.26 5.35 9.41
CA ASP A 15 -18.95 5.99 10.69
C ASP A 15 -17.44 6.12 10.91
N LYS A 16 -16.63 5.12 10.50
CA LYS A 16 -15.17 5.08 10.74
C LYS A 16 -14.37 4.28 9.70
N THR A 17 -14.96 3.93 8.56
CA THR A 17 -14.29 3.12 7.53
C THR A 17 -13.56 4.02 6.53
N LYS A 18 -12.50 3.51 5.91
CA LYS A 18 -11.76 4.23 4.83
C LYS A 18 -12.21 3.81 3.43
N PHE A 19 -13.04 2.78 3.36
CA PHE A 19 -13.44 2.10 2.13
C PHE A 19 -14.96 1.94 2.08
N CYS A 20 -15.54 2.19 0.91
CA CYS A 20 -16.98 2.04 0.68
C CYS A 20 -17.42 0.58 0.58
N SER A 21 -16.49 -0.35 0.35
CA SER A 21 -16.74 -1.78 0.26
C SER A 21 -15.50 -2.59 0.59
N GLN A 22 -15.67 -3.87 0.89
CA GLN A 22 -14.56 -4.80 1.09
C GLN A 22 -13.69 -4.93 -0.17
N GLY A 23 -14.31 -4.98 -1.36
CA GLY A 23 -13.55 -5.02 -2.62
C GLY A 23 -12.63 -3.80 -2.83
N CYS A 24 -13.04 -2.61 -2.39
CA CYS A 24 -12.18 -1.42 -2.43
C CYS A 24 -11.02 -1.50 -1.44
N ARG A 25 -11.23 -2.15 -0.28
CA ARG A 25 -10.16 -2.39 0.69
C ARG A 25 -9.13 -3.37 0.13
N ASP A 26 -9.58 -4.50 -0.39
CA ASP A 26 -8.70 -5.56 -0.89
C ASP A 26 -7.90 -5.08 -2.10
N SER A 27 -8.55 -4.39 -3.03
CA SER A 27 -7.89 -3.80 -4.20
C SER A 27 -6.83 -2.76 -3.81
N HIS A 28 -7.08 -1.99 -2.74
CA HIS A 28 -6.10 -1.04 -2.23
C HIS A 28 -4.89 -1.73 -1.59
N ILE A 29 -5.11 -2.82 -0.85
CA ILE A 29 -4.04 -3.62 -0.25
C ILE A 29 -3.14 -4.20 -1.35
N VAL A 30 -3.72 -4.85 -2.37
CA VAL A 30 -2.96 -5.43 -3.49
C VAL A 30 -2.14 -4.36 -4.23
N ALA A 31 -2.72 -3.17 -4.46
CA ALA A 31 -2.00 -2.06 -5.10
C ALA A 31 -0.83 -1.55 -4.26
N LEU A 32 -1.00 -1.50 -2.93
CA LEU A 32 0.06 -1.13 -1.98
C LEU A 32 1.19 -2.16 -1.96
N GLU A 33 0.85 -3.45 -1.86
CA GLU A 33 1.83 -4.53 -1.87
C GLU A 33 2.66 -4.54 -3.16
N LYS A 34 2.02 -4.31 -4.31
CA LYS A 34 2.71 -4.18 -5.59
C LYS A 34 3.73 -3.03 -5.57
N ARG A 35 3.32 -1.85 -5.10
CA ARG A 35 4.22 -0.68 -5.01
C ARG A 35 5.38 -0.92 -4.06
N ILE A 36 5.15 -1.57 -2.92
CA ILE A 36 6.21 -1.91 -1.97
C ILE A 36 7.20 -2.88 -2.61
N ARG A 37 6.71 -3.92 -3.29
CA ARG A 37 7.57 -4.87 -4.00
C ARG A 37 8.41 -4.16 -5.07
N GLU A 38 7.78 -3.34 -5.91
CA GLU A 38 8.47 -2.56 -6.93
C GLU A 38 9.55 -1.66 -6.32
N ALA A 39 9.23 -0.95 -5.23
CA ALA A 39 10.19 -0.10 -4.54
C ALA A 39 11.39 -0.89 -3.98
N VAL A 40 11.14 -2.07 -3.38
CA VAL A 40 12.19 -2.96 -2.86
C VAL A 40 13.06 -3.51 -3.99
N ASP A 41 12.47 -3.93 -5.11
CA ASP A 41 13.22 -4.42 -6.27
C ASP A 41 14.09 -3.32 -6.89
N THR A 42 13.57 -2.09 -6.99
CA THR A 42 14.30 -0.95 -7.56
C THR A 42 15.41 -0.41 -6.63
N ASP A 43 15.35 -0.68 -5.33
CA ASP A 43 16.37 -0.27 -4.36
C ASP A 43 17.21 -1.47 -3.88
N SER A 44 17.80 -2.19 -4.82
CA SER A 44 18.75 -3.28 -4.55
C SER A 44 20.08 -2.78 -3.93
N SER A 45 20.25 -1.46 -3.75
CA SER A 45 21.49 -0.85 -3.23
C SER A 45 21.60 -0.89 -1.70
N HIS A 46 20.50 -1.07 -0.96
CA HIS A 46 20.53 -1.07 0.51
C HIS A 46 21.15 -2.34 1.14
N THR A 47 21.15 -3.50 0.47
CA THR A 47 21.69 -4.76 1.04
C THR A 47 23.15 -5.05 0.66
N ASN A 48 23.69 -4.40 -0.37
CA ASN A 48 25.07 -4.62 -0.81
C ASN A 48 26.12 -4.18 0.23
N ARG A 49 25.81 -3.18 1.07
CA ARG A 49 26.73 -2.71 2.13
C ARG A 49 26.77 -3.63 3.37
N LEU A 50 25.76 -4.47 3.58
CA LEU A 50 25.71 -5.42 4.71
C LEU A 50 26.46 -6.73 4.42
N SER A 51 26.64 -7.09 3.15
CA SER A 51 27.24 -8.37 2.77
C SER A 51 28.78 -8.35 2.70
N ASN A 52 29.42 -7.18 2.67
CA ASN A 52 30.87 -7.07 2.43
C ASN A 52 31.73 -6.81 3.68
N GLY A 53 31.14 -6.93 4.88
CA GLY A 53 31.78 -6.64 6.18
C GLY A 53 32.41 -7.84 6.89
N ARG A 54 32.99 -8.80 6.16
CA ARG A 54 33.79 -9.90 6.74
C ARG A 54 35.11 -10.05 5.99
N LYS A 55 36.10 -9.25 6.37
CA LYS A 55 37.52 -9.59 6.32
C LYS A 55 38.21 -8.96 7.52
#